data_AF-A0A920S5X0-F1
#
_entry.id   AF-A0A920S5X0-F1
#
_cell.length_a   1.000
_cell.length_b   1.000
_cell.length_c   1.000
_cell.angle_alpha   90.00
_cell.angle_beta   90.00
_cell.angle_gamma   90.00
#
_symmetry.space_group_name_H-M   'P 1'
#
loop_
_entity.id
_entity.type
_entity.pdbx_description
1 polymer ?
#
loop_
_entity_poly.entity_id
_entity_poly.type
_entity_poly.pdbx_seq_one_letter_code
_entity_poly.pdbx_strand_id
1 'polypeptide(L)'
;MVGQFKEPTDKLKAKISDETIDGTKVTYVTAEGTFMKGPPFGGSKVPVPDSGLLGAIIDGKQGAVFIKTTGPKAIVKSAEKALKTMINMALKKK
;
A
#
# COMPACT_ATOMS: atom_id res chain seq x y z
N MET A 1 -2.20 -10.02 -3.74
CA MET A 1 -1.68 -9.25 -2.57
C MET A 1 -2.65 -9.21 -1.39
N VAL A 2 -3.96 -9.35 -1.60
CA VAL A 2 -4.97 -9.20 -0.52
C VAL A 2 -5.24 -10.51 0.26
N GLY A 3 -4.92 -11.68 -0.31
CA GLY A 3 -5.17 -12.99 0.30
C GLY A 3 -4.35 -13.33 1.56
N GLN A 4 -3.58 -12.38 2.11
CA GLN A 4 -2.84 -12.55 3.38
C GLN A 4 -3.58 -11.94 4.59
N PHE A 5 -4.74 -11.31 4.37
CA PHE A 5 -5.61 -10.81 5.43
C PHE A 5 -6.76 -11.79 5.66
N LYS A 6 -7.15 -12.01 6.94
CA LYS A 6 -8.27 -12.91 7.28
C LYS A 6 -9.63 -12.32 6.92
N GLU A 7 -9.70 -11.01 6.78
CA GLU A 7 -10.93 -10.30 6.49
C GLU A 7 -11.19 -10.25 4.98
N PRO A 8 -12.47 -10.31 4.53
CA PRO A 8 -12.81 -10.12 3.13
C PRO A 8 -12.35 -8.73 2.66
N THR A 9 -12.05 -8.60 1.37
CA THR A 9 -11.64 -7.37 0.68
C THR A 9 -12.54 -6.17 0.99
N ASP A 10 -13.82 -6.41 1.30
CA ASP A 10 -14.83 -5.41 1.68
C ASP A 10 -14.70 -4.88 3.12
N LYS A 11 -14.08 -5.65 4.02
CA LYS A 11 -13.79 -5.23 5.41
C LYS A 11 -12.40 -4.63 5.56
N LEU A 12 -11.48 -5.02 4.69
CA LEU A 12 -10.28 -4.25 4.46
C LEU A 12 -10.74 -2.89 4.00
N LYS A 13 -10.41 -1.83 4.73
CA LYS A 13 -10.70 -0.45 4.28
C LYS A 13 -9.75 -0.10 3.12
N ALA A 14 -9.84 -0.89 2.06
CA ALA A 14 -9.03 -0.82 0.88
C ALA A 14 -9.51 0.39 0.09
N LYS A 15 -8.62 1.37 -0.07
CA LYS A 15 -8.90 2.58 -0.83
C LYS A 15 -7.90 2.68 -1.96
N ILE A 16 -8.44 2.79 -3.17
CA ILE A 16 -7.66 3.04 -4.37
C ILE A 16 -7.90 4.49 -4.75
N SER A 17 -6.84 5.21 -5.10
CA SER A 17 -6.92 6.60 -5.53
C SER A 17 -5.90 6.85 -6.62
N ASP A 18 -6.39 7.20 -7.79
CA ASP A 18 -5.58 7.57 -8.93
C ASP A 18 -5.30 9.08 -8.90
N GLU A 19 -4.06 9.44 -9.15
CA GLU A 19 -3.58 10.81 -9.26
C GLU A 19 -2.68 10.90 -10.49
N THR A 20 -2.72 12.02 -11.22
CA THR A 20 -1.81 12.22 -12.36
C THR A 20 -0.89 13.38 -12.02
N ILE A 21 0.41 13.10 -12.00
CA ILE A 21 1.46 14.05 -11.62
C ILE A 21 2.39 14.23 -12.82
N ASP A 22 2.46 15.45 -13.36
CA ASP A 22 3.31 15.80 -14.52
C ASP A 22 3.10 14.87 -15.74
N GLY A 23 1.84 14.45 -15.97
CA GLY A 23 1.49 13.50 -17.04
C GLY A 23 1.84 12.03 -16.76
N THR A 24 2.31 11.71 -15.55
CA THR A 24 2.55 10.34 -15.06
C THR A 24 1.38 9.90 -14.19
N LYS A 25 0.77 8.76 -14.50
CA LYS A 25 -0.33 8.21 -13.69
C LYS A 25 0.24 7.53 -12.45
N VAL A 26 -0.31 7.87 -11.29
CA VAL A 26 0.05 7.29 -10.00
C VAL A 26 -1.21 6.73 -9.35
N THR A 27 -1.25 5.43 -9.08
CA THR A 27 -2.34 4.78 -8.38
C THR A 27 -1.90 4.44 -6.96
N TYR A 28 -2.48 5.10 -5.97
CA TYR A 28 -2.29 4.80 -4.56
C TYR A 28 -3.29 3.73 -4.12
N VAL A 29 -2.82 2.76 -3.35
CA VAL A 29 -3.64 1.67 -2.81
C VAL A 29 -3.36 1.57 -1.32
N THR A 30 -4.29 1.97 -0.48
CA THR A 30 -4.21 1.70 0.96
C THR A 30 -5.13 0.55 1.30
N ALA A 31 -4.81 -0.23 2.33
CA ALA A 31 -5.71 -1.19 2.94
C ALA A 31 -5.41 -1.28 4.42
N GLU A 32 -6.45 -1.24 5.25
CA GLU A 32 -6.34 -1.40 6.70
C GLU A 32 -7.10 -2.66 7.10
N GLY A 33 -6.50 -3.54 7.91
CA GLY A 33 -7.16 -4.74 8.40
C GLY A 33 -6.27 -5.61 9.29
N THR A 34 -6.74 -6.82 9.57
CA THR A 34 -6.01 -7.81 10.38
C THR A 34 -5.12 -8.67 9.49
N PHE A 35 -3.82 -8.37 9.46
CA PHE A 35 -2.85 -9.14 8.69
C PHE A 35 -2.58 -10.47 9.39
N MET A 36 -2.67 -11.58 8.65
CA MET A 36 -2.34 -12.89 9.21
C MET A 36 -0.86 -13.17 9.00
N LYS A 37 -0.05 -12.89 10.04
CA LYS A 37 1.37 -13.21 10.03
C LYS A 37 1.54 -14.68 10.46
N GLY A 38 1.93 -15.54 9.53
CA GLY A 38 2.19 -16.95 9.80
C GLY A 38 2.86 -17.65 8.61
N PRO A 39 3.41 -18.85 8.81
CA PRO A 39 4.05 -19.61 7.74
C PRO A 39 3.04 -19.95 6.62
N PRO A 40 3.46 -19.97 5.34
CA PRO A 40 2.58 -20.29 4.21
C PRO A 40 2.09 -21.75 4.23
N PHE A 41 2.82 -22.66 4.87
CA PHE A 41 2.46 -24.07 5.01
C PHE A 41 2.49 -24.48 6.50
N GLY A 42 1.33 -24.40 7.15
CA GLY A 42 1.13 -24.92 8.51
C GLY A 42 1.74 -24.05 9.62
N GLY A 43 0.95 -23.80 10.67
CA GLY A 43 1.36 -23.05 11.86
C GLY A 43 0.31 -22.02 12.31
N SER A 44 0.37 -21.64 13.59
CA SER A 44 -0.52 -20.64 14.19
C SER A 44 -0.36 -19.30 13.47
N LYS A 45 -1.35 -18.94 12.66
CA LYS A 45 -1.45 -17.60 12.07
C LYS A 45 -1.72 -16.61 13.20
N VAL A 46 -0.75 -15.76 13.48
CA VAL A 46 -0.91 -14.69 14.47
C VAL A 46 -1.71 -13.58 13.79
N PRO A 47 -2.94 -13.28 14.25
CA PRO A 47 -3.63 -12.08 13.82
C PRO A 47 -2.80 -10.90 14.30
N VAL A 48 -2.36 -10.06 13.37
CA VAL A 48 -1.78 -8.76 13.67
C VAL A 48 -2.89 -7.73 13.41
N PRO A 49 -3.74 -7.46 14.42
CA PRO A 49 -4.73 -6.38 14.32
C PRO A 49 -4.02 -5.04 14.08
N ASP A 50 -4.75 -4.08 13.53
CA ASP A 50 -4.21 -2.77 13.15
C ASP A 50 -3.01 -2.85 12.18
N SER A 51 -3.02 -3.78 11.23
CA SER A 51 -2.04 -3.79 10.15
C SER A 51 -2.53 -2.92 8.99
N GLY A 52 -1.64 -2.05 8.52
CA GLY A 52 -1.82 -1.26 7.31
C GLY A 52 -1.00 -1.84 6.16
N LEU A 53 -1.52 -1.70 4.96
CA LEU A 53 -0.81 -1.82 3.70
C LEU A 53 -0.96 -0.49 2.96
N LEU A 54 0.16 0.03 2.49
CA LEU A 54 0.22 1.17 1.59
C LEU A 54 0.98 0.73 0.35
N GLY A 55 0.36 0.87 -0.80
CA GLY A 55 0.91 0.63 -2.11
C GLY A 55 0.86 1.90 -2.94
N ALA A 56 1.83 2.10 -3.80
CA ALA A 56 1.79 3.10 -4.85
C ALA A 56 2.31 2.49 -6.14
N ILE A 57 1.56 2.70 -7.22
CA ILE A 57 1.90 2.26 -8.56
C ILE A 57 2.17 3.53 -9.35
N ILE A 58 3.37 3.68 -9.89
CA ILE A 58 3.80 4.86 -10.63
C ILE A 58 4.06 4.41 -12.05
N ASP A 59 3.19 4.80 -12.97
CA ASP A 59 3.26 4.40 -14.37
C ASP A 59 4.16 5.36 -15.17
N GLY A 60 5.47 5.24 -14.93
CA GLY A 60 6.49 6.07 -15.53
C GLY A 60 6.76 5.72 -17.00
N LYS A 61 7.21 6.70 -17.79
CA LYS A 61 7.52 6.50 -19.23
C LYS A 61 8.54 5.40 -19.52
N GLN A 62 9.43 5.09 -18.58
CA GLN A 62 10.45 4.03 -18.71
C GLN A 62 10.04 2.69 -18.07
N GLY A 63 8.92 2.64 -17.35
CA GLY A 63 8.46 1.45 -16.67
C GLY A 63 7.64 1.77 -15.42
N ALA A 64 6.74 0.85 -15.08
CA ALA A 64 5.90 0.96 -13.90
C ALA A 64 6.66 0.57 -12.62
N VAL A 65 6.65 1.46 -11.62
CA VAL A 65 7.25 1.22 -10.30
C VAL A 65 6.14 0.88 -9.31
N PHE A 66 6.28 -0.26 -8.64
CA PHE A 66 5.33 -0.75 -7.65
C PHE A 66 5.96 -0.71 -6.26
N ILE A 67 5.51 0.23 -5.43
CA ILE A 67 5.92 0.33 -4.04
C ILE A 67 4.89 -0.40 -3.19
N LYS A 68 5.35 -1.30 -2.32
CA LYS A 68 4.52 -1.97 -1.32
C LYS A 68 5.13 -1.77 0.06
N THR A 69 4.34 -1.26 0.98
CA THR A 69 4.70 -1.07 2.38
C THR A 69 3.64 -1.72 3.25
N THR A 70 4.06 -2.54 4.20
CA THR A 70 3.17 -3.22 5.15
C THR A 70 3.72 -3.08 6.54
N GLY A 71 2.86 -2.80 7.52
CA GLY A 71 3.28 -2.62 8.92
C GLY A 71 2.11 -2.20 9.81
N PRO A 72 2.37 -1.72 11.03
CA PRO A 72 1.32 -1.17 11.90
C PRO A 72 0.62 0.01 11.22
N LYS A 73 -0.72 0.09 11.29
CA LYS A 73 -1.52 1.08 10.56
C LYS A 73 -1.09 2.50 10.88
N ALA A 74 -0.72 2.77 12.15
CA ALA A 74 -0.26 4.09 12.57
C ALA A 74 0.99 4.53 11.80
N ILE A 75 1.94 3.61 11.61
CA ILE A 75 3.18 3.87 10.86
C ILE A 75 2.86 4.01 9.38
N VAL A 76 2.08 3.08 8.82
CA VAL A 76 1.73 3.06 7.40
C VAL A 76 0.98 4.32 6.99
N LYS A 77 0.02 4.77 7.81
CA LYS A 77 -0.74 5.99 7.60
C LYS A 77 0.12 7.25 7.73
N SER A 78 1.06 7.27 8.68
CA SER A 78 2.04 8.35 8.79
C SER A 78 2.98 8.40 7.57
N ALA A 79 3.39 7.23 7.08
CA ALA A 79 4.24 7.08 5.91
C ALA A 79 3.54 7.48 4.60
N GLU A 80 2.20 7.43 4.52
CA GLU A 80 1.44 7.82 3.32
C GLU A 80 1.78 9.24 2.85
N LYS A 81 1.83 10.20 3.78
CA LYS A 81 2.15 11.60 3.45
C LYS A 81 3.58 11.74 2.95
N ALA A 82 4.52 11.05 3.58
CA ALA A 82 5.93 11.04 3.16
C ALA A 82 6.09 10.41 1.77
N LEU A 83 5.42 9.28 1.51
CA LEU A 83 5.45 8.58 0.24
C LEU A 83 4.89 9.46 -0.89
N LYS A 84 3.71 10.07 -0.68
CA LYS A 84 3.11 11.01 -1.63
C LYS A 84 4.05 12.17 -1.95
N THR A 85 4.68 12.75 -0.93
CA THR A 85 5.64 13.84 -1.11
C THR A 85 6.85 13.39 -1.92
N MET A 86 7.41 12.21 -1.61
CA MET A 86 8.54 11.63 -2.35
C MET A 86 8.19 11.39 -3.82
N ILE A 87 7.02 10.82 -4.10
CA ILE A 87 6.57 10.56 -5.48
C ILE A 87 6.34 11.86 -6.23
N ASN A 88 5.69 12.84 -5.62
CA ASN A 88 5.44 14.13 -6.24
C ASN A 88 6.77 14.84 -6.56
N MET A 89 7.74 14.80 -5.64
CA MET A 89 9.08 15.35 -5.90
C MET A 89 9.85 14.57 -6.97
N ALA A 90 9.72 13.25 -7.02
CA ALA A 90 10.38 12.42 -8.02
C ALA A 90 9.81 12.61 -9.43
N LEU A 91 8.51 12.90 -9.54
CA LEU A 91 7.81 13.08 -10.82
C LEU A 91 7.80 14.53 -11.30
N LYS A 92 7.89 15.52 -10.41
CA LYS A 92 8.10 16.90 -10.81
C LYS A 92 9.45 17.05 -11.50
N LYS A 93 9.42 17.23 -12.82
CA LYS A 93 10.61 17.65 -13.56
C LYS A 93 11.07 19.02 -13.07
N LYS A 94 12.37 19.14 -12.77
CA LYS A 94 13.06 20.42 -12.69
C LYS A 94 13.14 21.06 -14.08
#